data_AF-A0A949ZRF7-F1
#
_entry.id   AF-A0A949ZRF7-F1
#
_cell.length_a   1.000
_cell.length_b   1.000
_cell.length_c   1.000
_cell.angle_alpha   90.00
_cell.angle_beta   90.00
_cell.angle_gamma   90.00
#
_symmetry.space_group_name_H-M   'P 1'
#
loop_
_entity.id
_entity.type
_entity.pdbx_description
1 polymer ?
#
loop_
_entity_poly.entity_id
_entity_poly.type
_entity_poly.pdbx_seq_one_letter_code
_entity_poly.pdbx_strand_id
1 'polypeptide(L)' 'MSASVSFGEIQAMLDRCAPGWQWRLATHSRVISYNGKVYRSFPKFPTIELGHIRKMARYLGIMDCAKRELAGI' A
#
# COMPACT_ATOMS: atom_id res chain seq x y z
N MET A 1 -19.74 5.80 -2.02
CA MET A 1 -19.02 5.25 -0.84
C MET A 1 -17.61 4.90 -1.29
N SER A 2 -16.56 5.54 -0.74
CA SER A 2 -15.19 5.10 -0.98
C SER A 2 -14.96 3.82 -0.19
N ALA A 3 -14.64 2.72 -0.87
CA ALA A 3 -14.21 1.51 -0.17
C ALA A 3 -12.88 1.82 0.54
N SER A 4 -12.78 1.37 1.79
CA SER A 4 -11.58 1.49 2.62
C SER A 4 -11.18 0.12 3.13
N VAL A 5 -9.88 -0.08 3.27
CA VAL A 5 -9.24 -1.34 3.66
C VAL A 5 -8.36 -1.07 4.86
N SER A 6 -8.27 -2.03 5.78
CA SER A 6 -7.43 -1.87 6.95
C SER A 6 -5.94 -1.90 6.56
N PHE A 7 -5.09 -1.22 7.35
CA PHE A 7 -3.65 -1.29 7.13
C PHE A 7 -3.15 -2.75 7.20
N GLY A 8 -3.69 -3.59 8.09
CA GLY A 8 -3.30 -5.00 8.20
C GLY A 8 -3.52 -5.81 6.90
N GLU A 9 -4.65 -5.61 6.23
CA GLU A 9 -4.92 -6.24 4.92
C GLU A 9 -3.96 -5.73 3.84
N ILE A 10 -3.59 -4.45 3.89
CA ILE A 10 -2.58 -3.89 2.98
C ILE A 10 -1.21 -4.53 3.23
N GLN A 11 -0.84 -4.76 4.49
CA GLN A 11 0.41 -5.46 4.82
C GLN A 11 0.40 -6.87 4.26
N ALA A 12 -0.68 -7.63 4.45
CA ALA A 12 -0.82 -8.98 3.90
C ALA A 12 -0.73 -8.99 2.37
N MET A 13 -1.30 -8.00 1.69
CA MET A 13 -1.16 -7.84 0.24
C MET A 13 0.29 -7.52 -0.16
N LEU A 14 0.99 -6.64 0.58
CA LEU A 14 2.39 -6.31 0.30
C LEU A 14 3.33 -7.49 0.57
N ASP A 15 3.07 -8.31 1.60
CA ASP A 15 3.85 -9.52 1.87
C ASP A 15 3.81 -10.51 0.70
N ARG A 16 2.68 -10.58 -0.01
CA ARG A 16 2.50 -11.44 -1.20
C ARG A 16 3.02 -10.80 -2.48
N CYS A 17 2.73 -9.52 -2.68
CA CYS A 17 2.96 -8.82 -3.94
C CYS A 17 4.30 -8.08 -4.04
N ALA A 18 4.95 -7.83 -2.91
CA ALA A 18 6.17 -7.04 -2.80
C ALA A 18 7.13 -7.67 -1.76
N PRO A 19 7.60 -8.91 -1.97
CA PRO A 19 8.43 -9.61 -0.98
C PRO A 19 9.70 -8.80 -0.65
N GLY A 20 9.94 -8.55 0.63
CA GLY A 20 11.03 -7.69 1.09
C GLY A 20 10.71 -6.20 1.11
N TRP A 21 9.44 -5.81 0.94
CA TRP A 21 8.99 -4.46 1.24
C TRP A 21 9.29 -4.11 2.70
N GLN A 22 9.47 -2.82 2.95
CA GLN A 22 9.65 -2.27 4.28
C GLN A 22 8.76 -1.07 4.45
N TRP A 23 8.40 -0.77 5.68
CA TRP A 23 7.76 0.49 5.99
C TRP A 23 8.27 1.07 7.29
N ARG A 24 8.12 2.38 7.41
CA ARG A 24 8.36 3.13 8.64
C ARG A 24 7.30 4.20 8.82
N LEU A 25 7.03 4.54 10.07
CA LEU A 25 6.19 5.68 10.40
C LEU A 25 7.04 6.97 10.35
N ALA A 26 6.59 7.95 9.57
CA ALA A 26 7.07 9.32 9.63
C ALA A 26 6.06 10.19 10.41
N THR A 27 6.38 11.47 10.63
CA THR A 27 5.58 12.39 11.47
C THR A 27 4.09 12.43 11.06
N HIS A 28 3.81 12.47 9.76
CA HIS A 28 2.44 12.60 9.23
C HIS A 28 2.00 11.48 8.26
N SER A 29 2.90 10.58 7.88
CA SER A 29 2.63 9.53 6.88
C SER A 29 3.39 8.25 7.18
N ARG A 30 3.01 7.16 6.52
CA ARG A 30 3.82 5.95 6.39
C ARG A 30 4.68 6.07 5.14
N VAL A 31 5.93 5.66 5.27
CA VAL A 31 6.88 5.55 4.15
C VAL A 31 7.03 4.08 3.83
N ILE A 32 6.77 3.70 2.58
CA ILE A 32 6.85 2.33 2.08
C ILE A 32 7.97 2.25 1.07
N SER A 33 8.88 1.30 1.25
CA SER A 33 10.04 1.07 0.40
C SER A 33 9.97 -0.32 -0.21
N TYR A 34 10.19 -0.43 -1.52
CA TYR A 34 10.27 -1.72 -2.21
C TYR A 34 11.07 -1.57 -3.50
N ASN A 35 11.97 -2.53 -3.76
CA ASN A 35 12.76 -2.60 -4.99
C ASN A 35 13.44 -1.26 -5.39
N GLY A 36 14.12 -0.62 -4.44
CA GLY A 36 14.78 0.68 -4.63
C GLY A 36 13.84 1.90 -4.72
N LYS A 37 12.52 1.71 -4.75
CA LYS A 37 11.52 2.78 -4.78
C LYS A 37 11.04 3.11 -3.37
N VAL A 38 10.75 4.39 -3.11
CA VAL A 38 10.31 4.87 -1.80
C VAL A 38 9.06 5.76 -1.93
N TYR A 39 7.91 5.22 -1.55
CA TYR A 39 6.63 5.93 -1.50
C TYR A 39 6.43 6.59 -0.13
N ARG A 40 6.49 7.92 -0.07
CA ARG A 40 6.57 8.67 1.21
C ARG A 40 5.23 9.21 1.74
N SER A 41 4.17 9.14 0.95
CA SER A 41 2.89 9.82 1.21
C SER A 41 1.76 8.86 1.56
N PHE A 42 2.07 7.68 2.09
CA PHE A 42 1.03 6.71 2.44
C PHE A 42 0.32 7.14 3.74
N PRO A 43 -1.03 7.09 3.81
CA PRO A 43 -1.75 7.53 5.00
C PRO A 43 -1.35 6.72 6.25
N LYS A 44 -1.32 7.39 7.41
CA LYS A 44 -1.08 6.75 8.73
C LYS A 44 -2.35 6.26 9.44
N PHE A 45 -3.52 6.47 8.84
CA PHE A 45 -4.80 6.06 9.39
C PHE A 45 -4.94 4.53 9.42
N PRO A 46 -5.77 3.97 10.34
CA PRO A 46 -6.00 2.53 10.43
C PRO A 46 -6.75 1.99 9.21
N THR A 47 -7.67 2.78 8.67
CA THR A 47 -8.41 2.50 7.44
C THR A 47 -7.95 3.43 6.33
N ILE A 48 -7.73 2.86 5.14
CA ILE A 48 -7.14 3.57 4.00
C ILE A 48 -8.03 3.36 2.79
N GLU A 49 -8.36 4.46 2.11
CA GLU A 49 -9.17 4.40 0.90
C GLU A 49 -8.41 3.72 -0.25
N LEU A 50 -9.15 2.97 -1.08
CA LEU A 50 -8.57 2.26 -2.24
C LEU A 50 -7.78 3.19 -3.17
N GLY A 51 -8.16 4.47 -3.28
CA GLY A 51 -7.45 5.45 -4.10
C GLY A 51 -5.98 5.65 -3.69
N HIS A 52 -5.69 5.63 -2.39
CA HIS A 52 -4.31 5.70 -1.89
C HIS A 52 -3.53 4.42 -2.18
N ILE A 53 -4.18 3.27 -2.05
CA ILE A 53 -3.58 1.96 -2.32
C ILE A 53 -3.25 1.82 -3.81
N ARG A 54 -4.16 2.23 -4.71
CA ARG A 54 -3.90 2.28 -6.16
C ARG A 54 -2.68 3.13 -6.52
N LYS A 55 -2.57 4.33 -5.92
CA LYS A 55 -1.43 5.24 -6.16
C LYS A 55 -0.12 4.59 -5.73
N MET A 56 -0.10 3.98 -4.53
CA MET A 56 1.05 3.25 -4.02
C MET A 56 1.42 2.06 -4.91
N ALA A 57 0.45 1.18 -5.22
CA ALA A 57 0.67 -0.02 -6.01
C ALA A 57 1.20 0.30 -7.42
N ARG A 58 0.68 1.36 -8.06
CA ARG A 58 1.17 1.87 -9.35
C ARG A 58 2.60 2.38 -9.24
N TYR A 59 2.93 3.15 -8.19
CA TYR A 59 4.28 3.68 -7.99
C TYR A 59 5.30 2.55 -7.79
N LEU A 60 4.98 1.59 -6.93
CA LEU A 60 5.84 0.43 -6.65
C LEU A 60 5.93 -0.53 -7.84
N GLY A 61 4.92 -0.56 -8.72
CA GLY A 61 4.88 -1.44 -9.89
C GLY A 61 4.29 -2.82 -9.56
N ILE A 62 3.44 -2.90 -8.54
CA ILE A 62 2.80 -4.15 -8.06
C ILE A 62 1.30 -4.17 -8.34
N MET A 63 0.82 -3.30 -9.23
CA MET A 63 -0.61 -3.10 -9.50
C MET A 63 -1.32 -4.40 -9.87
N ASP A 64 -0.73 -5.21 -10.74
CA ASP A 64 -1.39 -6.42 -11.25
C ASP A 64 -1.57 -7.48 -10.16
N CYS A 65 -0.63 -7.57 -9.22
CA CYS A 65 -0.77 -8.44 -8.05
C CYS A 65 -1.77 -7.85 -7.04
N ALA A 66 -1.67 -6.54 -6.75
CA ALA A 66 -2.56 -5.88 -5.81
C ALA A 66 -4.06 -6.00 -6.20
N LYS A 67 -4.36 -5.98 -7.50
CA LYS A 67 -5.71 -6.22 -8.04
C LYS A 67 -6.28 -7.61 -7.73
N ARG A 68 -5.43 -8.63 -7.64
CA ARG A 68 -5.83 -10.01 -7.35
C ARG A 68 -6.10 -10.20 -5.86
N GLU A 69 -5.32 -9.54 -5.01
CA GLU A 69 -5.43 -9.65 -3.56
C GLU A 69 -6.54 -8.76 -2.98
N LEU A 70 -6.77 -7.56 -3.56
CA LEU A 70 -7.75 -6.60 -3.06
C LEU A 70 -8.77 -6.27 -4.15
N ALA A 71 -10.01 -6.74 -3.94
CA ALA A 71 -11.12 -6.43 -4.84
C ALA A 71 -11.40 -4.91 -4.86
N GLY A 72 -11.32 -4.32 -6.06
CA GLY A 72 -11.64 -2.91 -6.29
C GLY A 72 -10.43 -1.97 -6.43
N ILE A 73 -9.21 -2.48 -6.49
CA ILE A 73 -8.00 -1.68 -6.79
C ILE A 73 -7.76 -1.59 -8.29
#